data_AF-A0A9R1UID1-F1
#
_entry.id   AF-A0A9R1UID1-F1
#
_cell.length_a   1.000
_cell.length_b   1.000
_cell.length_c   1.000
_cell.angle_alpha   90.00
_cell.angle_beta   90.00
_cell.angle_gamma   90.00
#
_symmetry.space_group_name_H-M   'P 1'
#
loop_
_entity.id
_entity.type
_entity.pdbx_description
1 polymer ?
#
loop_
_entity_poly.entity_id
_entity_poly.type
_entity_poly.pdbx_seq_one_letter_code
_entity_poly.pdbx_strand_id
1 'polypeptide(L)'
;MAAKMKGKYDKYWSNSSNINVFLFIALILDPRYKLGYVSFIISQTYDEKKAKNLCEHVEKVLRDLYAHYSHEVGFINENPTSSSENVEEEIVIDVDDDPTTFLNNQYKRLTEVCELDWYLGEQCESLDNKFDLLTWWKKNQARFPIIAAIARDVLAIPALTVASKSSFSTGGHNLDAFHSSLTPKKVKALICCQNWLRSKNVPNDIEEKVKDLPQAISALTVDD
;
A
#
# COMPACT_ATOMS: atom_id res chain seq x y z
N MET A 1 -16.43 -25.24 15.54
CA MET A 1 -16.06 -23.88 15.07
C MET A 1 -14.62 -23.83 14.58
N ALA A 2 -13.63 -24.29 15.36
CA ALA A 2 -12.22 -24.32 14.98
C ALA A 2 -11.92 -25.04 13.64
N ALA A 3 -12.51 -26.22 13.39
CA ALA A 3 -12.31 -26.94 12.12
C ALA A 3 -12.78 -26.16 10.88
N LYS A 4 -13.88 -25.41 10.99
CA LYS A 4 -14.42 -24.57 9.90
C LYS A 4 -13.53 -23.33 9.64
N MET A 5 -12.92 -22.78 10.70
CA MET A 5 -11.95 -21.69 10.58
C MET A 5 -10.64 -22.18 9.98
N LYS A 6 -10.16 -23.35 10.42
CA LYS A 6 -8.98 -24.01 9.86
C LYS A 6 -9.14 -24.32 8.36
N GLY A 7 -10.28 -24.88 7.95
CA GLY A 7 -10.54 -25.14 6.52
C GLY A 7 -10.56 -23.87 5.65
N LYS A 8 -10.99 -22.73 6.19
CA LYS A 8 -10.87 -21.43 5.50
C LYS A 8 -9.43 -20.95 5.44
N TYR A 9 -8.67 -21.08 6.53
CA TYR A 9 -7.26 -20.72 6.57
C TYR A 9 -6.46 -21.54 5.55
N ASP A 10 -6.59 -22.87 5.60
CA ASP A 10 -5.86 -23.78 4.72
C ASP A 10 -6.16 -23.50 3.24
N LYS A 11 -7.39 -23.11 2.91
CA LYS A 11 -7.76 -22.70 1.54
C LYS A 11 -6.92 -21.56 0.98
N TYR A 12 -6.56 -20.56 1.79
CA TYR A 12 -5.79 -19.39 1.34
C TYR A 12 -4.29 -19.52 1.58
N TRP A 13 -3.89 -20.29 2.60
CA TRP A 13 -2.51 -20.32 3.09
C TRP A 13 -1.78 -21.65 2.84
N SER A 14 -2.46 -22.77 2.57
CA SER A 14 -1.79 -24.07 2.38
C SER A 14 -1.16 -24.23 0.99
N ASN A 15 -1.61 -23.50 -0.02
CA ASN A 15 -1.02 -23.57 -1.36
C ASN A 15 0.02 -22.46 -1.52
N SER A 16 1.30 -22.81 -1.37
CA SER A 16 2.43 -21.89 -1.53
C SER A 16 2.46 -21.13 -2.86
N SER A 17 1.84 -21.69 -3.91
CA SER A 17 1.79 -21.08 -5.24
C SER A 17 0.65 -20.07 -5.43
N ASN A 18 -0.30 -19.97 -4.49
CA ASN A 18 -1.47 -19.06 -4.59
C ASN A 18 -1.49 -18.01 -3.47
N ILE A 19 -0.43 -17.92 -2.66
CA ILE A 19 -0.36 -16.91 -1.61
C ILE A 19 -0.12 -15.55 -2.26
N ASN A 20 -0.81 -14.54 -1.74
CA ASN A 20 -0.56 -13.17 -2.15
C ASN A 20 0.82 -12.70 -1.62
N VAL A 21 1.80 -12.65 -2.51
CA VAL A 21 3.19 -12.26 -2.22
C VAL A 21 3.30 -10.86 -1.62
N PHE A 22 2.35 -9.96 -1.93
CA PHE A 22 2.33 -8.61 -1.36
C PHE A 22 2.16 -8.59 0.17
N LEU A 23 1.65 -9.66 0.79
CA LEU A 23 1.61 -9.82 2.24
C LEU A 23 3.03 -9.85 2.83
N PHE A 24 3.94 -10.55 2.16
CA PHE A 24 5.34 -10.64 2.57
C PHE A 24 6.11 -9.38 2.21
N ILE A 25 5.85 -8.79 1.04
CA ILE A 25 6.46 -7.51 0.65
C ILE A 25 6.08 -6.41 1.64
N ALA A 26 4.81 -6.34 2.06
CA ALA A 26 4.37 -5.39 3.08
C ALA A 26 5.10 -5.57 4.42
N LEU A 27 5.38 -6.82 4.82
CA LEU A 27 6.22 -7.09 5.97
C LEU A 27 7.63 -6.58 5.75
N ILE A 28 8.26 -6.86 4.60
CA ILE A 28 9.62 -6.40 4.27
C ILE A 28 9.72 -4.87 4.28
N LEU A 29 8.67 -4.18 3.84
CA LEU A 29 8.56 -2.72 3.85
C LEU A 29 8.24 -2.14 5.24
N ASP A 30 8.01 -2.98 6.25
CA ASP A 30 8.02 -2.54 7.64
C ASP A 30 9.49 -2.56 8.12
N PRO A 31 10.07 -1.42 8.51
CA PRO A 31 11.48 -1.34 8.90
C PRO A 31 11.80 -2.14 10.17
N ARG A 32 10.78 -2.63 10.90
CA ARG A 32 10.92 -3.56 12.02
C ARG A 32 11.10 -5.01 11.56
N TYR A 33 10.58 -5.34 10.37
CA TYR A 33 10.50 -6.70 9.84
C TYR A 33 11.18 -6.77 8.47
N LYS A 34 12.46 -7.10 8.42
CA LYS A 34 13.19 -7.19 7.14
C LYS A 34 13.13 -8.58 6.52
N LEU A 35 13.80 -8.74 5.38
CA LEU A 35 13.87 -9.99 4.62
C LEU A 35 14.22 -11.21 5.50
N GLY A 36 15.11 -11.04 6.48
CA GLY A 36 15.46 -12.11 7.43
C GLY A 36 14.26 -12.63 8.24
N TYR A 37 13.37 -11.74 8.69
CA TYR A 37 12.16 -12.12 9.43
C TYR A 37 11.15 -12.84 8.53
N VAL A 38 10.97 -12.37 7.29
CA VAL A 38 10.08 -13.01 6.33
C VAL A 38 10.57 -14.40 5.95
N SER A 39 11.87 -14.56 5.69
CA SER A 39 12.47 -15.87 5.45
C SER A 39 12.26 -16.83 6.62
N PHE A 40 12.40 -16.34 7.85
CA PHE A 40 12.12 -17.12 9.06
C PHE A 40 10.64 -17.53 9.16
N ILE A 41 9.68 -16.62 8.95
CA ILE A 41 8.25 -17.00 8.98
C ILE A 41 7.93 -18.05 7.91
N ILE A 42 8.42 -17.85 6.69
CA ILE A 42 8.16 -18.75 5.57
C ILE A 42 8.74 -20.14 5.87
N SER A 43 9.96 -20.23 6.41
CA SER A 43 10.58 -21.51 6.77
C SER A 43 9.85 -22.25 7.89
N GLN A 44 9.22 -21.51 8.82
CA GLN A 44 8.43 -22.12 9.89
C GLN A 44 7.04 -22.60 9.44
N THR A 45 6.52 -22.04 8.35
CA THR A 45 5.14 -22.28 7.89
C THR A 45 5.06 -23.33 6.79
N TYR A 46 6.10 -23.46 5.96
CA TYR A 46 6.12 -24.32 4.78
C TYR A 46 7.27 -25.33 4.80
N ASP A 47 7.08 -26.45 4.10
CA ASP A 47 8.15 -27.41 3.84
C ASP A 47 9.35 -26.74 3.16
N GLU A 48 10.56 -27.18 3.47
CA GLU A 48 11.82 -26.56 3.03
C GLU A 48 11.86 -26.20 1.52
N LYS A 49 11.43 -27.11 0.65
CA LYS A 49 11.37 -26.85 -0.80
C LYS A 49 10.40 -25.73 -1.16
N LYS A 50 9.20 -25.71 -0.56
CA LYS A 50 8.18 -24.69 -0.83
C LYS A 50 8.61 -23.35 -0.23
N ALA A 51 9.17 -23.37 0.97
CA ALA A 51 9.71 -22.20 1.65
C ALA A 51 10.78 -21.52 0.79
N LYS A 52 11.76 -22.29 0.29
CA LYS A 52 12.81 -21.76 -0.60
C LYS A 52 12.24 -21.11 -1.86
N ASN A 53 11.35 -21.81 -2.58
CA ASN A 53 10.72 -21.25 -3.78
C ASN A 53 9.93 -19.98 -3.48
N LEU A 54 9.21 -19.93 -2.35
CA LEU A 54 8.43 -18.76 -1.96
C LEU A 54 9.33 -17.58 -1.59
N CYS A 55 10.43 -17.81 -0.86
CA CYS A 55 11.41 -16.76 -0.55
C CYS A 55 12.05 -16.19 -1.82
N GLU A 56 12.50 -17.05 -2.74
CA GLU A 56 13.05 -16.63 -4.03
C GLU A 56 12.03 -15.83 -4.85
N HIS A 57 10.76 -16.26 -4.82
CA HIS A 57 9.69 -15.56 -5.50
C HIS A 57 9.39 -14.18 -4.88
N VAL A 58 9.34 -14.08 -3.54
CA VAL A 58 9.15 -12.81 -2.82
C VAL A 58 10.28 -11.84 -3.14
N GLU A 59 11.54 -12.29 -3.08
CA GLU A 59 12.70 -11.45 -3.37
C GLU A 59 12.68 -10.98 -4.83
N LYS A 60 12.36 -11.87 -5.77
CA LYS A 60 12.24 -11.53 -7.19
C LYS A 60 11.18 -10.44 -7.40
N VAL A 61 9.97 -10.63 -6.87
CA VAL A 61 8.88 -9.64 -7.04
C VAL A 61 9.25 -8.30 -6.41
N LEU A 62 9.92 -8.29 -5.25
CA LEU A 62 10.40 -7.06 -4.63
C LEU A 62 11.41 -6.31 -5.52
N ARG A 63 12.36 -7.03 -6.12
CA ARG A 63 13.36 -6.45 -7.04
C ARG A 63 12.73 -5.97 -8.34
N ASP A 64 11.80 -6.73 -8.92
CA ASP A 64 11.06 -6.34 -10.12
C ASP A 64 10.23 -5.07 -9.86
N LEU A 65 9.57 -4.99 -8.69
CA LEU A 65 8.82 -3.81 -8.26
C LEU A 65 9.73 -2.60 -8.08
N TYR A 66 10.89 -2.77 -7.45
CA TYR A 66 11.88 -1.71 -7.33
C TYR A 66 12.37 -1.23 -8.70
N ALA A 67 12.70 -2.14 -9.62
CA ALA A 67 13.14 -1.79 -10.96
C ALA A 67 12.06 -0.97 -11.70
N HIS A 68 10.79 -1.38 -11.61
CA HIS A 68 9.68 -0.66 -12.21
C HIS A 68 9.56 0.78 -11.68
N TYR A 69 9.54 0.97 -10.36
CA TYR A 69 9.45 2.31 -9.76
C TYR A 69 10.70 3.15 -10.01
N SER A 70 11.89 2.54 -10.04
CA SER A 70 13.14 3.25 -10.34
C SER A 70 13.12 3.87 -11.74
N HIS A 71 12.52 3.17 -12.71
CA HIS A 71 12.33 3.66 -14.06
C HIS A 71 11.30 4.81 -14.07
N GLU A 72 10.14 4.65 -13.43
CA GLU A 72 9.12 5.73 -13.39
C GLU A 72 9.62 7.02 -12.72
N VAL A 73 10.37 6.90 -11.62
CA VAL A 73 10.95 8.07 -10.92
C VAL A 73 12.04 8.74 -11.77
N GLY A 74 12.81 7.96 -12.55
CA GLY A 74 13.77 8.51 -13.51
C GLY A 74 13.12 9.36 -14.60
N PHE A 75 11.95 8.93 -15.12
CA PHE A 75 11.20 9.68 -16.14
C PHE A 75 10.60 10.99 -15.61
N ILE A 76 10.22 11.06 -14.33
CA ILE A 76 9.64 12.29 -13.76
C ILE A 76 10.70 13.41 -13.64
N ASN A 77 11.98 13.05 -13.50
CA ASN A 77 13.09 14.00 -13.50
C ASN A 77 13.51 14.44 -14.92
N GLU A 78 12.99 13.78 -15.96
CA GLU A 78 13.18 14.11 -17.38
C GLU A 78 11.82 14.38 -18.04
N ASN A 79 11.14 15.46 -17.68
CA ASN A 79 9.96 15.90 -18.44
C ASN A 79 10.29 17.03 -19.44
N PRO A 80 9.55 17.11 -20.56
CA PRO A 80 10.13 17.31 -21.87
C PRO A 80 9.85 18.71 -22.43
N THR A 81 10.86 19.35 -22.99
CA THR A 81 10.66 20.48 -23.90
C THR A 81 10.65 19.94 -25.34
N SER A 82 9.44 19.87 -25.88
CA SER A 82 9.02 19.85 -27.29
C SER A 82 10.00 19.44 -28.42
N SER A 83 9.40 18.63 -29.30
CA SER A 83 9.58 18.50 -30.76
C SER A 83 10.74 17.69 -31.31
N SER A 84 10.34 16.73 -32.14
CA SER A 84 11.08 15.97 -33.14
C SER A 84 12.25 16.73 -33.79
N GLU A 85 13.41 16.08 -33.87
CA GLU A 85 14.04 15.62 -35.12
C GLU A 85 15.29 14.81 -34.79
N ASN A 86 15.60 13.81 -35.61
CA ASN A 86 16.78 12.96 -35.50
C ASN A 86 18.06 13.79 -35.67
N VAL A 87 18.94 13.80 -34.67
CA VAL A 87 20.37 14.09 -34.87
C VAL A 87 21.19 13.26 -33.87
N GLU A 88 22.12 12.48 -34.40
CA GLU A 88 23.21 11.85 -33.65
C GLU A 88 24.08 12.96 -33.07
N GLU A 89 24.27 13.04 -31.75
CA GLU A 89 25.17 14.07 -31.20
C GLU A 89 26.07 13.56 -30.07
N GLU A 90 27.34 13.94 -30.26
CA GLU A 90 28.49 13.75 -29.40
C GLU A 90 28.28 14.29 -27.99
N ILE A 91 28.91 13.61 -27.04
CA ILE A 91 28.94 13.95 -25.62
C ILE A 91 29.75 15.24 -25.44
N VAL A 92 29.07 16.38 -25.30
CA VAL A 92 29.66 17.60 -24.78
C VAL A 92 29.32 17.68 -23.28
N ILE A 93 30.34 17.49 -22.44
CA ILE A 93 30.23 17.62 -20.99
C ILE A 93 30.29 19.12 -20.67
N ASP A 94 29.13 19.76 -20.54
CA ASP A 94 29.08 21.10 -19.97
C ASP A 94 28.97 20.99 -18.44
N VAL A 95 29.96 21.53 -17.74
CA VAL A 95 30.04 21.53 -16.28
C VAL A 95 29.25 22.73 -15.79
N ASP A 96 27.92 22.58 -15.73
CA ASP A 96 27.06 23.59 -15.11
C ASP A 96 26.66 23.15 -13.70
N ASP A 97 27.00 24.01 -12.73
CA ASP A 97 26.94 23.79 -11.27
C ASP A 97 25.50 23.99 -10.75
N ASP A 98 24.54 23.35 -11.41
CA ASP A 98 23.12 23.41 -11.06
C ASP A 98 22.80 22.46 -9.88
N PRO A 99 22.15 22.93 -8.80
CA PRO A 99 21.70 22.05 -7.71
C PRO A 99 20.91 20.83 -8.18
N THR A 100 20.20 20.92 -9.32
CA THR A 100 19.44 19.79 -9.86
C THR A 100 20.33 18.75 -10.54
N THR A 101 21.42 19.14 -11.20
CA THR A 101 22.41 18.19 -11.76
C THR A 101 23.19 17.51 -10.65
N PHE A 102 23.48 18.20 -9.54
CA PHE A 102 24.07 17.59 -8.33
C PHE A 102 23.14 16.55 -7.70
N LEU A 103 21.85 16.87 -7.55
CA LEU A 103 20.84 15.94 -7.04
C LEU A 103 20.66 14.74 -7.99
N ASN A 104 20.50 14.96 -9.29
CA ASN A 104 20.42 13.89 -10.29
C ASN A 104 21.68 13.02 -10.30
N ASN A 105 22.88 13.60 -10.14
CA ASN A 105 24.12 12.84 -10.02
C ASN A 105 24.28 12.12 -8.67
N GLN A 106 23.62 12.59 -7.60
CA GLN A 106 23.49 11.85 -6.35
C GLN A 106 22.53 10.66 -6.53
N TYR A 107 21.39 10.85 -7.18
CA TYR A 107 20.45 9.77 -7.53
C TYR A 107 21.08 8.74 -8.49
N LYS A 108 21.87 9.20 -9.47
CA LYS A 108 22.63 8.34 -10.40
C LYS A 108 23.81 7.60 -9.74
N ARG A 109 24.36 8.12 -8.64
CA ARG A 109 25.32 7.37 -7.80
C ARG A 109 24.65 6.37 -6.88
N LEU A 110 23.44 6.67 -6.37
CA LEU A 110 22.60 5.69 -5.67
C LEU A 110 22.16 4.54 -6.59
N THR A 111 22.19 4.70 -7.92
CA THR A 111 21.96 3.59 -8.84
C THR A 111 23.15 2.63 -9.00
N GLU A 112 24.38 2.99 -8.58
CA GLU A 112 25.52 2.05 -8.57
C GLU A 112 25.44 1.04 -7.40
N VAL A 113 24.73 1.39 -6.32
CA VAL A 113 24.40 0.48 -5.21
C VAL A 113 22.91 0.61 -4.90
N CYS A 114 22.12 -0.36 -5.35
CA CYS A 114 20.65 -0.36 -5.28
C CYS A 114 20.12 0.13 -3.92
N GLU A 115 19.31 1.20 -3.89
CA GLU A 115 18.64 1.75 -2.69
C GLU A 115 17.97 0.63 -1.86
N LEU A 116 17.41 -0.36 -2.55
CA LEU A 116 16.83 -1.56 -1.94
C LEU A 116 17.82 -2.33 -1.06
N ASP A 117 19.03 -2.55 -1.54
CA ASP A 117 20.04 -3.31 -0.80
C ASP A 117 20.52 -2.53 0.44
N TRP A 118 20.57 -1.19 0.38
CA TRP A 118 20.82 -0.35 1.55
C TRP A 118 19.73 -0.46 2.60
N TYR A 119 18.47 -0.34 2.18
CA TYR A 119 17.33 -0.50 3.08
C TYR A 119 17.31 -1.88 3.74
N LEU A 120 17.56 -2.94 2.96
CA LEU A 120 17.61 -4.31 3.47
C LEU A 120 18.79 -4.56 4.42
N GLY A 121 19.92 -3.85 4.23
CA GLY A 121 21.12 -3.96 5.07
C GLY A 121 21.11 -3.10 6.34
N GLU A 122 20.25 -2.10 6.44
CA GLU A 122 20.16 -1.24 7.63
C GLU A 122 19.66 -2.04 8.86
N GLN A 123 19.93 -1.57 10.07
CA GLN A 123 19.40 -2.23 11.28
C GLN A 123 17.87 -2.14 11.32
N CYS A 124 17.21 -3.14 11.92
CA CYS A 124 15.78 -3.09 12.15
C CYS A 124 15.42 -2.08 13.24
N GLU A 125 14.29 -1.40 13.07
CA GLU A 125 13.74 -0.49 14.08
C GLU A 125 13.22 -1.25 15.32
N SER A 126 13.11 -0.56 16.45
CA SER A 126 12.59 -1.13 17.69
C SER A 126 11.13 -1.58 17.55
N LEU A 127 10.75 -2.64 18.27
CA LEU A 127 9.37 -3.14 18.33
C LEU A 127 8.48 -2.29 19.28
N ASP A 128 8.60 -0.97 19.21
CA ASP A 128 7.86 -0.07 20.08
C ASP A 128 6.37 0.00 19.69
N ASN A 129 5.50 -0.11 20.70
CA ASN A 129 4.03 -0.09 20.51
C ASN A 129 3.48 1.25 19.97
N LYS A 130 4.30 2.32 19.99
CA LYS A 130 3.93 3.65 19.48
C LYS A 130 4.49 3.92 18.08
N PHE A 131 5.05 2.91 17.42
CA PHE A 131 5.62 3.06 16.10
C PHE A 131 4.53 3.25 15.03
N ASP A 132 4.58 4.39 14.33
CA ASP A 132 3.73 4.67 13.18
C ASP A 132 4.52 4.46 11.88
N LEU A 133 4.20 3.37 11.20
CA LEU A 133 4.82 2.95 9.94
C LEU A 133 4.71 4.02 8.84
N LEU A 134 3.54 4.66 8.71
CA LEU A 134 3.32 5.66 7.65
C LEU A 134 4.09 6.95 7.96
N THR A 135 4.11 7.36 9.23
CA THR A 135 4.92 8.51 9.66
C THR A 135 6.41 8.24 9.51
N TRP A 136 6.88 7.01 9.73
CA TRP A 136 8.27 6.63 9.49
C TRP A 136 8.64 6.73 8.01
N TRP A 137 7.82 6.18 7.11
CA TRP A 137 8.05 6.31 5.66
C TRP A 137 8.01 7.76 5.19
N LYS A 138 7.11 8.59 5.75
CA LYS A 138 7.07 10.03 5.47
C LYS A 138 8.36 10.75 5.87
N LYS A 139 8.97 10.37 6.99
CA LYS A 139 10.24 10.95 7.47
C LYS A 139 11.45 10.49 6.65
N ASN A 140 11.45 9.22 6.21
CA ASN A 140 12.57 8.62 5.50
C ASN A 140 12.45 8.70 3.97
N GLN A 141 11.38 9.30 3.43
CA GLN A 141 11.17 9.46 1.99
C GLN A 141 12.34 10.14 1.26
N ALA A 142 13.03 11.09 1.91
CA ALA A 142 14.19 11.75 1.30
C ALA A 142 15.41 10.81 1.19
N ARG A 143 15.52 9.82 2.09
CA ARG A 143 16.60 8.82 2.09
C ARG A 143 16.31 7.66 1.15
N PHE A 144 15.04 7.26 1.09
CA PHE A 144 14.56 6.11 0.32
C PHE A 144 13.37 6.51 -0.58
N PRO A 145 13.59 7.32 -1.62
CA PRO A 145 12.50 7.86 -2.43
C PRO A 145 11.73 6.77 -3.19
N ILE A 146 12.43 5.77 -3.75
CA ILE A 146 11.81 4.72 -4.56
C ILE A 146 11.07 3.74 -3.63
N ILE A 147 11.71 3.31 -2.55
CA ILE A 147 11.08 2.36 -1.62
C ILE A 147 9.93 3.02 -0.87
N ALA A 148 10.02 4.30 -0.52
CA ALA A 148 8.90 5.03 0.08
C ALA A 148 7.70 5.12 -0.88
N ALA A 149 7.93 5.28 -2.19
CA ALA A 149 6.84 5.24 -3.17
C ALA A 149 6.16 3.87 -3.20
N ILE A 150 6.95 2.79 -3.25
CA ILE A 150 6.46 1.41 -3.18
C ILE A 150 5.69 1.17 -1.88
N ALA A 151 6.22 1.61 -0.74
CA ALA A 151 5.59 1.45 0.57
C ALA A 151 4.22 2.14 0.64
N ARG A 152 4.07 3.34 0.08
CA ARG A 152 2.76 4.03 0.04
C ARG A 152 1.73 3.20 -0.72
N ASP A 153 2.09 2.63 -1.85
CA ASP A 153 1.14 1.94 -2.72
C ASP A 153 0.84 0.53 -2.22
N VAL A 154 1.87 -0.21 -1.81
CA VAL A 154 1.72 -1.57 -1.28
C VAL A 154 0.97 -1.53 0.05
N LEU A 155 1.37 -0.70 1.01
CA LEU A 155 0.71 -0.67 2.34
C LEU A 155 -0.74 -0.16 2.28
N ALA A 156 -1.13 0.52 1.19
CA ALA A 156 -2.50 0.95 0.96
C ALA A 156 -3.43 -0.17 0.47
N ILE A 157 -2.91 -1.33 0.04
CA ILE A 157 -3.73 -2.44 -0.46
C ILE A 157 -4.69 -2.90 0.66
N PRO A 158 -6.02 -2.84 0.46
CA PRO A 158 -7.00 -3.13 1.51
C PRO A 158 -6.85 -4.53 2.12
N ALA A 159 -6.42 -5.53 1.34
CA ALA A 159 -6.19 -6.88 1.83
C ALA A 159 -5.11 -6.96 2.93
N LEU A 160 -4.23 -5.96 3.03
CA LEU A 160 -3.19 -5.84 4.06
C LEU A 160 -3.66 -5.07 5.30
N THR A 161 -4.71 -4.25 5.15
CA THR A 161 -5.26 -3.41 6.22
C THR A 161 -6.58 -3.94 6.79
N VAL A 162 -7.19 -4.96 6.16
CA VAL A 162 -8.38 -5.61 6.69
C VAL A 162 -8.02 -6.34 7.98
N ALA A 163 -8.16 -5.61 9.08
CA ALA A 163 -8.42 -6.19 10.38
C ALA A 163 -9.56 -7.21 10.18
N SER A 164 -9.26 -8.47 10.46
CA SER A 164 -10.12 -9.66 10.33
C SER A 164 -11.48 -9.59 11.05
N LYS A 165 -11.85 -8.43 11.61
CA LYS A 165 -13.04 -8.18 12.41
C LYS A 165 -14.11 -7.28 11.76
N SER A 166 -13.79 -6.49 10.73
CA SER A 166 -14.71 -5.44 10.24
C SER A 166 -15.41 -5.75 8.91
N SER A 167 -14.74 -6.38 7.93
CA SER A 167 -15.32 -6.60 6.59
C SER A 167 -16.42 -7.67 6.54
N PHE A 168 -16.56 -8.49 7.58
CA PHE A 168 -17.63 -9.49 7.68
C PHE A 168 -18.84 -9.04 8.53
N SER A 169 -18.73 -7.93 9.27
CA SER A 169 -19.84 -7.46 10.12
C SER A 169 -20.78 -6.50 9.38
N THR A 170 -20.26 -5.75 8.40
CA THR A 170 -21.11 -4.86 7.58
C THR A 170 -21.98 -5.63 6.60
N GLY A 171 -21.66 -6.88 6.27
CA GLY A 171 -22.55 -7.77 5.52
C GLY A 171 -23.73 -8.32 6.35
N GLY A 172 -23.69 -8.15 7.67
CA GLY A 172 -24.71 -8.63 8.61
C GLY A 172 -25.60 -7.54 9.21
N HIS A 173 -25.33 -6.25 8.94
CA HIS A 173 -26.37 -5.25 9.08
C HIS A 173 -27.30 -5.43 7.89
N ASN A 174 -28.38 -6.16 8.17
CA ASN A 174 -29.59 -6.22 7.38
C ASN A 174 -29.75 -4.89 6.63
N LEU A 175 -29.54 -4.94 5.31
CA LEU A 175 -30.26 -4.05 4.42
C LEU A 175 -31.71 -4.35 4.72
N ASP A 176 -32.28 -3.53 5.60
CA ASP A 176 -33.67 -3.56 5.96
C ASP A 176 -34.50 -3.54 4.67
N ALA A 177 -35.71 -4.11 4.70
CA ALA A 177 -36.57 -4.25 3.53
C ALA A 177 -36.77 -2.90 2.78
N PHE A 178 -36.58 -1.77 3.47
CA PHE A 178 -36.54 -0.40 2.95
C PHE A 178 -35.43 -0.09 1.93
N HIS A 179 -34.29 -0.78 1.95
CA HIS A 179 -33.19 -0.57 0.98
C HIS A 179 -33.35 -1.36 -0.33
N SER A 180 -34.28 -2.32 -0.38
CA SER A 180 -34.61 -3.10 -1.60
C SER A 180 -35.17 -2.24 -2.74
N SER A 181 -35.60 -1.01 -2.42
CA SER A 181 -36.15 -0.01 -3.34
C SER A 181 -35.10 0.92 -3.97
N LEU A 182 -33.87 0.95 -3.44
CA LEU A 182 -32.84 1.88 -3.90
C LEU A 182 -32.08 1.34 -5.10
N THR A 183 -32.04 2.14 -6.17
CA THR A 183 -31.20 1.85 -7.33
C THR A 183 -29.72 1.72 -6.89
N PRO A 184 -28.93 0.79 -7.46
CA PRO A 184 -27.51 0.61 -7.11
C PRO A 184 -26.68 1.92 -7.15
N LYS A 185 -27.05 2.87 -8.02
CA LYS A 185 -26.44 4.22 -8.06
C LYS A 185 -26.67 5.02 -6.77
N LYS A 186 -27.87 4.97 -6.19
CA LYS A 186 -28.22 5.67 -4.95
C LYS A 186 -27.52 5.03 -3.75
N VAL A 187 -27.46 3.70 -3.69
CA VAL A 187 -26.72 2.96 -2.65
C VAL A 187 -25.23 3.29 -2.70
N LYS A 188 -24.63 3.29 -3.90
CA LYS A 188 -23.22 3.70 -4.08
C LYS A 188 -22.99 5.14 -3.62
N ALA A 189 -23.86 6.07 -4.01
CA ALA A 189 -23.76 7.47 -3.60
C ALA A 189 -23.86 7.61 -2.07
N LEU A 190 -24.81 6.93 -1.41
CA LEU A 190 -24.95 6.94 0.04
C LEU A 190 -23.72 6.39 0.77
N ILE A 191 -23.19 5.25 0.31
CA ILE A 191 -21.98 4.65 0.90
C ILE A 191 -20.76 5.58 0.69
N CYS A 192 -20.62 6.18 -0.50
CA CYS A 192 -19.57 7.17 -0.77
C CYS A 192 -19.71 8.40 0.13
N CYS A 193 -20.91 8.99 0.25
CA CYS A 193 -21.16 10.12 1.13
C CYS A 193 -20.91 9.77 2.60
N GLN A 194 -21.34 8.60 3.06
CA GLN A 194 -21.11 8.15 4.42
C GLN A 194 -19.61 7.94 4.71
N ASN A 195 -18.87 7.32 3.79
CA ASN A 195 -17.42 7.15 3.93
C ASN A 195 -16.68 8.49 3.89
N TRP A 196 -17.13 9.42 3.05
CA TRP A 196 -16.58 10.78 2.98
C TRP A 196 -16.82 11.55 4.28
N LEU A 197 -18.04 11.49 4.82
CA LEU A 197 -18.42 12.16 6.06
C LEU A 197 -17.69 11.60 7.29
N ARG A 198 -17.35 10.30 7.27
CA ARG A 198 -16.58 9.63 8.33
C ARG A 198 -15.06 9.83 8.21
N SER A 199 -14.58 10.38 7.10
CA SER A 199 -13.17 10.75 6.97
C SER A 199 -12.88 11.94 7.88
N LYS A 200 -11.79 11.89 8.66
CA LYS A 200 -11.46 12.84 9.75
C LYS A 200 -11.19 14.29 9.32
N ASN A 201 -11.60 14.69 8.12
CA ASN A 201 -11.42 16.02 7.54
C ASN A 201 -12.74 16.81 7.42
N VAL A 202 -13.82 16.38 8.08
CA VAL A 202 -15.09 17.12 8.08
C VAL A 202 -15.17 18.02 9.32
N PRO A 203 -15.42 19.35 9.18
CA PRO A 203 -15.64 20.23 10.32
C PRO A 203 -16.77 19.69 11.22
N ASN A 204 -16.55 19.73 12.55
CA ASN A 204 -17.43 19.15 13.57
C ASN A 204 -18.91 19.59 13.47
N ASP A 205 -19.22 20.70 12.80
CA ASP A 205 -20.59 21.20 12.56
C ASP A 205 -21.48 20.26 11.74
N ILE A 206 -20.91 19.31 10.99
CA ILE A 206 -21.67 18.37 10.15
C ILE A 206 -21.98 17.06 10.91
N GLU A 207 -21.15 16.69 11.89
CA GLU A 207 -21.29 15.44 12.64
C GLU A 207 -22.54 15.47 13.55
N GLU A 208 -22.88 16.64 14.08
CA GLU A 208 -24.10 16.87 14.87
C GLU A 208 -25.36 16.74 14.01
N LYS A 209 -25.35 17.31 12.79
CA LYS A 209 -26.48 17.19 11.84
C LYS A 209 -26.65 15.80 11.23
N VAL A 210 -25.59 14.98 11.19
CA VAL A 210 -25.64 13.59 10.71
C VAL A 210 -26.23 12.64 11.75
N LYS A 211 -26.14 12.97 13.05
CA LYS A 211 -26.81 12.21 14.12
C LYS A 211 -28.33 12.29 14.04
N ASP A 212 -28.86 13.41 13.53
CA ASP A 212 -30.30 13.67 13.44
C ASP A 212 -30.94 13.18 12.14
N LEU A 213 -30.13 12.81 11.13
CA LEU A 213 -30.60 12.32 9.83
C LEU A 213 -31.48 11.05 9.92
N PRO A 214 -31.18 10.04 10.76
CA PRO A 214 -32.08 8.89 10.96
C PRO A 214 -33.43 9.28 11.56
N GLN A 215 -33.47 10.26 12.48
CA GLN A 215 -34.71 10.75 13.10
C GLN A 215 -35.52 11.63 12.14
N ALA A 216 -34.86 12.46 11.34
CA ALA A 216 -35.51 13.29 10.32
C ALA A 216 -36.15 12.45 9.20
N ILE A 217 -35.52 11.33 8.81
CA ILE A 217 -36.07 10.41 7.82
C ILE A 217 -37.28 9.66 8.36
N SER A 218 -37.31 9.28 9.65
CA SER A 218 -38.49 8.66 10.28
C SER A 218 -39.68 9.62 10.49
N ALA A 219 -39.42 10.93 10.56
CA ALA A 219 -40.46 11.95 10.72
C ALA A 219 -41.14 12.33 9.40
N LEU A 220 -40.55 11.99 8.25
CA LEU A 220 -41.08 12.28 6.91
C LEU A 220 -41.97 11.16 6.34
N THR A 221 -42.20 10.08 7.10
CA THR A 221 -43.00 8.91 6.66
C THR A 221 -44.31 8.73 7.44
N VAL A 222 -44.79 9.77 8.11
CA VAL A 222 -46.16 9.80 8.64
C VAL A 222 -46.88 10.97 8.00
N ASP A 223 -47.43 10.74 6.81
CA ASP A 223 -48.74 11.21 6.37
C ASP A 223 -48.99 10.68 4.94
N ASP A 224 -50.11 9.96 4.82
CA ASP A 224 -50.75 9.27 3.66
C ASP A 224 -50.12 7.99 3.06
#